data_AF-A0A964Y175-F1
#
_entry.id   AF-A0A964Y175-F1
#
_cell.length_a   1.000
_cell.length_b   1.000
_cell.length_c   1.000
_cell.angle_alpha   90.00
_cell.angle_beta   90.00
_cell.angle_gamma   90.00
#
_symmetry.space_group_name_H-M   'P 1'
#
loop_
_entity.id
_entity.type
_entity.pdbx_description
1 polymer ?
#
loop_
_entity_poly.entity_id
_entity_poly.type
_entity_poly.pdbx_seq_one_letter_code
_entity_poly.pdbx_strand_id
1 'polypeptide(L)'
;SLDEAGDAALQKALIGLKARHATVVVITHRTSVLSVTDKLLILRDGTQQAFGPRDEVLAAMQKAQAQAQAQAQQAQAAAQALAQGALSAQPMAGQNA
;
A
#
# COMPACT_ATOMS: atom_id res chain seq x y z
N SER A 1 8.36 -14.36 16.76
CA SER A 1 7.16 -13.53 16.56
C SER A 1 6.52 -13.32 17.91
N LEU A 2 6.07 -12.10 18.23
CA LEU A 2 5.29 -11.85 19.46
C LEU A 2 3.93 -12.53 19.31
N ASP A 3 3.43 -13.12 20.39
CA ASP A 3 2.05 -13.62 20.48
C ASP A 3 1.09 -12.45 20.78
N GLU A 4 -0.22 -12.74 20.81
CA GLU A 4 -1.25 -11.72 21.03
C GLU A 4 -1.12 -11.02 22.38
N ALA A 5 -0.76 -11.77 23.43
CA ALA A 5 -0.51 -11.23 24.76
C ALA A 5 0.70 -10.29 24.77
N GLY A 6 1.78 -10.67 24.09
CA GLY A 6 2.96 -9.84 23.90
C GLY A 6 2.66 -8.55 23.14
N ASP A 7 1.77 -8.58 22.15
CA ASP A 7 1.34 -7.38 21.43
C ASP A 7 0.61 -6.39 22.31
N ALA A 8 -0.35 -6.89 23.09
CA ALA A 8 -1.08 -6.06 24.03
C ALA A 8 -0.15 -5.46 25.10
N ALA A 9 0.82 -6.23 25.60
CA ALA A 9 1.82 -5.75 26.55
C ALA A 9 2.73 -4.67 25.94
N LEU A 10 3.21 -4.87 24.72
CA LEU A 10 4.01 -3.90 23.98
C LEU A 10 3.23 -2.60 23.77
N GLN A 11 1.97 -2.69 23.34
CA GLN A 11 1.12 -1.54 23.12
C GLN A 11 0.92 -0.73 24.41
N LYS A 12 0.62 -1.40 25.53
CA LYS A 12 0.52 -0.76 26.86
C LYS A 12 1.82 -0.07 27.27
N ALA A 13 2.97 -0.70 27.03
CA ALA A 13 4.26 -0.11 27.33
C ALA A 13 4.52 1.18 26.52
N LEU A 14 4.23 1.17 25.22
CA LEU A 14 4.37 2.34 24.34
C LEU A 14 3.45 3.49 24.78
N ILE A 15 2.19 3.20 25.11
CA ILE A 15 1.25 4.19 25.64
C ILE A 15 1.77 4.79 26.95
N GLY A 16 2.27 3.94 27.86
CA GLY A 16 2.83 4.38 29.13
C GLY A 16 4.06 5.27 28.97
N LEU A 17 4.96 4.95 28.02
CA LEU A 17 6.13 5.78 27.72
C LEU A 17 5.72 7.13 27.14
N LYS A 18 4.76 7.14 26.22
CA LYS A 18 4.22 8.37 25.64
C LYS A 18 3.59 9.27 26.70
N ALA A 19 2.82 8.71 27.63
CA ALA A 19 2.24 9.45 28.76
C ALA A 19 3.30 10.08 29.69
N ARG A 20 4.52 9.54 29.70
CA ARG A 20 5.68 10.10 30.42
C ARG A 20 6.46 11.12 29.60
N HIS A 21 5.96 11.54 28.44
CA HIS A 21 6.64 12.44 27.50
C HIS A 21 7.99 11.91 26.98
N ALA A 22 8.17 10.58 26.96
CA ALA A 22 9.36 9.97 26.36
C ALA A 22 9.24 9.90 24.83
N THR A 23 10.35 10.17 24.13
CA THR A 23 10.45 9.94 22.67
C THR A 23 10.83 8.49 22.41
N VAL A 24 9.99 7.77 21.67
CA VAL A 24 10.21 6.37 21.32
C VAL A 24 10.26 6.23 19.79
N VAL A 25 11.32 5.60 19.29
CA VAL A 25 11.46 5.25 17.87
C VAL A 25 11.26 3.75 17.71
N VAL A 26 10.34 3.36 16.82
CA VAL A 26 10.01 1.96 16.57
C VAL A 26 10.14 1.66 15.08
N ILE A 27 10.88 0.61 14.74
CA ILE A 27 11.00 0.07 13.37
C ILE A 27 10.13 -1.18 13.31
N THR A 28 9.04 -1.12 12.56
CA THR A 28 8.09 -2.23 12.47
C THR A 28 7.22 -2.15 11.22
N HIS A 29 6.76 -3.32 10.77
CA HIS A 29 5.75 -3.44 9.71
C HIS A 29 4.36 -3.81 10.30
N ARG A 30 4.25 -3.84 11.63
CA ARG A 30 3.05 -4.34 12.33
C ARG A 30 2.04 -3.22 12.55
N THR A 31 0.86 -3.37 11.97
CA THR A 31 -0.22 -2.38 12.03
C THR A 31 -0.68 -2.08 13.46
N SER A 32 -0.66 -3.08 14.35
CA SER A 32 -1.04 -2.94 15.77
C SER A 32 -0.19 -1.89 16.51
N VAL A 33 1.11 -1.85 16.20
CA VAL A 33 2.07 -0.93 16.79
C VAL A 33 2.01 0.44 16.11
N LEU A 34 1.85 0.48 14.78
CA LEU A 34 1.64 1.75 14.05
C LEU A 34 0.40 2.49 14.58
N SER A 35 -0.62 1.78 15.04
CA SER A 35 -1.87 2.35 15.58
C SER A 35 -1.69 3.16 16.89
N VAL A 36 -0.52 3.13 17.54
CA VAL A 36 -0.24 3.95 18.73
C VAL A 36 0.85 5.00 18.51
N THR A 37 1.42 5.09 17.31
CA THR A 37 2.43 6.11 16.99
C THR A 37 1.79 7.44 16.60
N ASP A 38 2.51 8.53 16.86
CA ASP A 38 2.10 9.89 16.50
C ASP A 38 2.51 10.28 15.08
N LYS A 39 3.71 9.86 14.69
CA LYS A 39 4.32 10.16 13.40
C LYS A 39 4.77 8.89 12.71
N LEU A 40 4.79 8.92 11.38
CA LEU A 40 5.32 7.86 10.54
C LEU A 40 6.38 8.42 9.61
N LEU A 41 7.48 7.66 9.49
CA LEU A 41 8.53 7.85 8.49
C LEU A 41 8.54 6.60 7.59
N ILE A 42 8.42 6.81 6.29
CA ILE A 42 8.57 5.75 5.30
C ILE A 42 9.90 5.94 4.60
N LEU A 43 10.73 4.90 4.67
CA LEU A 43 12.00 4.82 3.97
C LEU A 43 11.87 3.79 2.84
N ARG A 44 12.38 4.15 1.67
CA ARG A 44 12.58 3.24 0.54
C ARG A 44 13.96 3.50 -0.02
N ASP A 45 14.76 2.44 -0.12
CA ASP A 45 16.12 2.50 -0.66
C ASP A 45 16.98 3.58 0.03
N GLY A 46 16.88 3.68 1.36
CA GLY A 46 17.59 4.68 2.17
C GLY A 46 17.07 6.11 2.05
N THR A 47 16.05 6.35 1.23
CA THR A 47 15.50 7.69 0.98
C THR A 47 14.14 7.85 1.67
N GLN A 48 13.90 9.04 2.24
CA GLN A 48 12.59 9.41 2.78
C GLN A 48 11.55 9.51 1.66
N GLN A 49 10.52 8.67 1.75
CA GLN A 49 9.36 8.72 0.86
C GLN A 49 8.23 9.57 1.44
N ALA A 50 7.99 9.45 2.74
CA ALA A 50 6.95 10.22 3.44
C ALA A 50 7.32 10.39 4.92
N PHE A 51 6.99 11.55 5.48
CA PHE A 51 7.08 11.80 6.91
C PHE A 51 5.96 12.73 7.35
N GLY A 52 5.26 12.39 8.43
CA GLY A 52 4.16 13.22 8.91
C GLY A 52 3.35 12.56 10.03
N PRO A 53 2.21 13.15 10.41
CA PRO A 53 1.22 12.51 11.27
C PRO A 53 0.83 11.15 10.72
N ARG A 54 0.70 10.16 11.60
CA ARG A 54 0.41 8.78 11.21
C ARG A 54 -0.78 8.68 10.25
N ASP A 55 -1.90 9.31 10.61
CA ASP A 55 -3.16 9.20 9.86
C ASP A 55 -3.05 9.82 8.46
N GLU A 56 -2.33 10.94 8.33
CA GLU A 56 -2.09 11.59 7.04
C GLU A 56 -1.22 10.73 6.13
N VAL A 57 -0.14 10.14 6.67
CA VAL A 57 0.75 9.26 5.92
C VAL A 57 0.01 7.99 5.47
N LEU A 58 -0.76 7.37 6.37
CA LEU A 58 -1.56 6.18 6.04
C LEU A 58 -2.64 6.49 4.98
N ALA A 59 -3.33 7.62 5.10
CA ALA A 59 -4.32 8.04 4.11
C ALA A 59 -3.69 8.29 2.73
N ALA A 60 -2.52 8.93 2.69
CA ALA A 60 -1.77 9.16 1.46
C ALA A 60 -1.35 7.84 0.79
N MET A 61 -0.89 6.86 1.58
CA MET A 61 -0.57 5.51 1.07
C MET A 61 -1.78 4.80 0.49
N GLN A 62 -2.91 4.79 1.21
CA GLN A 62 -4.14 4.14 0.74
C GLN A 62 -4.63 4.77 -0.56
N LYS A 63 -4.60 6.10 -0.66
CA LYS A 63 -4.96 6.82 -1.89
C LYS A 63 -4.05 6.46 -3.05
N ALA A 64 -2.73 6.42 -2.83
CA ALA A 64 -1.77 6.03 -3.86
C ALA A 64 -2.00 4.59 -4.35
N GLN A 65 -2.29 3.66 -3.43
CA GLN A 65 -2.57 2.27 -3.76
C GLN A 65 -3.87 2.10 -4.57
N ALA A 66 -4.93 2.81 -4.18
CA ALA A 66 -6.20 2.81 -4.92
C ALA A 66 -6.04 3.38 -6.34
N GLN A 67 -5.28 4.47 -6.49
CA GLN A 67 -5.00 5.07 -7.79
C GLN A 67 -4.19 4.12 -8.70
N ALA A 68 -3.18 3.46 -8.15
CA ALA A 68 -2.38 2.49 -8.89
C ALA A 68 -3.22 1.30 -9.37
N GLN A 69 -4.14 0.80 -8.54
CA GLN A 69 -5.06 -0.28 -8.92
C GLN A 69 -6.03 0.15 -10.02
N ALA A 70 -6.62 1.35 -9.92
CA ALA A 70 -7.53 1.88 -10.93
C ALA A 70 -6.84 2.05 -12.30
N GLN A 71 -5.59 2.55 -12.31
CA GLN A 71 -4.81 2.68 -13.53
C GLN A 71 -4.47 1.30 -14.14
N ALA A 72 -4.09 0.32 -13.31
CA ALA A 72 -3.82 -1.03 -13.78
C ALA A 72 -5.06 -1.69 -14.42
N GLN A 73 -6.24 -1.52 -13.84
CA GLN A 73 -7.49 -2.04 -14.39
C GLN A 73 -7.87 -1.38 -15.71
N GLN A 74 -7.70 -0.05 -15.84
CA GLN A 74 -7.94 0.64 -17.11
C GLN A 74 -6.97 0.17 -18.21
N ALA A 75 -5.69 -0.01 -17.88
CA ALA A 75 -4.71 -0.50 -18.84
C ALA A 75 -5.03 -1.93 -19.32
N GLN A 76 -5.46 -2.81 -18.41
CA GLN A 76 -5.87 -4.17 -18.75
C GLN A 76 -7.13 -4.20 -19.62
N ALA A 77 -8.14 -3.38 -19.32
CA ALA A 77 -9.36 -3.30 -20.12
C ALA A 77 -9.07 -2.80 -21.55
N ALA A 78 -8.21 -1.78 -21.68
CA ALA A 78 -7.80 -1.27 -22.99
C ALA A 78 -7.03 -2.31 -23.81
N ALA A 79 -6.12 -3.05 -23.18
CA ALA A 79 -5.37 -4.12 -23.84
C ALA A 79 -6.28 -5.26 -24.34
N GLN A 80 -7.30 -5.64 -23.55
CA GLN A 80 -8.28 -6.65 -23.93
C GLN A 80 -9.14 -6.19 -25.12
N ALA A 81 -9.56 -4.92 -25.14
CA ALA A 81 -10.34 -4.36 -26.25
C ALA A 81 -9.54 -4.36 -27.57
N LEU A 82 -8.26 -4.00 -27.53
CA LEU A 82 -7.38 -4.01 -28.70
C LEU A 82 -7.13 -5.43 -29.22
N ALA A 83 -6.96 -6.42 -28.34
CA ALA A 83 -6.79 -7.82 -28.74
C ALA A 83 -8.05 -8.41 -29.38
N GLN A 84 -9.24 -8.06 -28.88
CA GLN A 84 -10.53 -8.52 -29.44
C GLN A 84 -10.83 -7.90 -30.82
N GLY A 85 -10.41 -6.65 -31.06
CA GLY A 85 -10.52 -5.99 -32.37
C GLY A 85 -9.63 -6.59 -33.45
N ALA A 86 -8.48 -7.18 -33.09
CA ALA A 86 -7.56 -7.79 -34.04
C ALA A 86 -8.02 -9.17 -34.56
N LEU A 87 -8.77 -9.95 -33.77
CA LEU A 87 -9.29 -11.26 -34.20
C LEU A 87 -10.48 -11.18 -35.16
N SER A 88 -11.19 -10.05 -35.23
CA SER A 88 -12.37 -9.88 -36.09
C SER A 88 -12.05 -9.41 -37.52
N ALA A 89 -10.78 -9.13 -37.84
CA ALA A 89 -10.35 -8.60 -39.14
C ALA A 89 -9.65 -9.62 -40.06
N GLN A 90 -9.79 -10.95 -39.84
CA GLN A 90 -9.17 -11.94 -40.73
C GLN A 90 -9.81 -11.92 -42.14
N PRO A 91 -9.02 -11.67 -43.20
CA PRO A 91 -9.54 -11.64 -44.56
C PRO A 91 -9.85 -13.06 -45.04
N MET A 92 -11.12 -13.32 -45.35
CA MET A 92 -11.55 -14.47 -46.12
C MET A 92 -11.05 -14.33 -47.57
N ALA A 93 -9.77 -14.67 -47.83
CA ALA A 93 -9.19 -14.69 -49.17
C ALA A 93 -8.61 -16.07 -49.45
N GLY A 94 -9.50 -17.05 -49.58
CA GLY A 94 -9.18 -18.40 -50.01
C GLY A 94 -10.46 -19.16 -50.27
N GLN A 95 -11.07 -18.95 -51.45
CA GLN A 95 -11.93 -19.91 -52.16
C GLN A 95 -12.60 -19.24 -53.38
N ASN A 96 -11.97 -19.37 -54.53
CA ASN A 96 -12.57 -19.75 -55.83
C ASN A 96 -11.41 -19.75 -56.83
N ALA A 97 -10.92 -20.91 -57.24
CA ALA A 97 -11.54 -21.76 -58.27
C ALA A 97 -11.45 -21.08 -59.64
#